data_AF-A0A7C2M2X1-F1
#
_entry.id   AF-A0A7C2M2X1-F1
#
_cell.length_a   1.000
_cell.length_b   1.000
_cell.length_c   1.000
_cell.angle_alpha   90.00
_cell.angle_beta   90.00
_cell.angle_gamma   90.00
#
_symmetry.space_group_name_H-M   'P 1'
#
loop_
_entity.id
_entity.type
_entity.pdbx_description
1 polymer ?
#
loop_
_entity_poly.entity_id
_entity_poly.type
_entity_poly.pdbx_seq_one_letter_code
_entity_poly.pdbx_strand_id
1 'polypeptide(L)'
;MQNKGIIKVFAILFGLVCIYQLSFTFIANNVEKDAEAFAEQKISKNAENYIVLRDRAEQKYLDSIGNEEVIAGISYNTAKDKELNKGLDLKGGINVILQISVRDILRELANNTKDPAFNQALAKADEQQKKSQENYVDLFFDAFEEIPDAKLASPDVFANKSLSDEINFEMSNDEVKPIIRRKIDESITSAFEVLRKRIDKFGVTQPNIQRLGNSGRILVELPGAKEIDRVKGLLQSTAQLEFWHVYKSNELQNFFVQANNVLKDLVAQEEKAVDTTEAAEDEIDALLQSAEDTTEVAQQNNPLFDLMVSPGFQGGPVLATFPVEDTAQVNDYLKMSQVRSLLSGDQRYAKFVWGKTDEDSEVAELYALKGNRQNEPPLSGSVITDAMQTYDQVGRVAVSMQMNGKGAKIWEEMTGFASENQSQIAIVLDNIVYSAPGVSSGPIAGGRSEITGDFSITEGQDLANVL
;
A
#
# COMPACT_ATOMS: atom_id res chain seq x y z
N MET A 1 30.06 -59.04 -16.36
CA MET A 1 28.86 -58.94 -15.50
C MET A 1 29.19 -58.57 -14.03
N GLN A 2 30.29 -57.88 -13.73
CA GLN A 2 30.74 -57.66 -12.34
C GLN A 2 30.14 -56.42 -11.63
N ASN A 3 29.49 -55.49 -12.35
CA ASN A 3 28.93 -54.28 -11.73
C ASN A 3 27.46 -54.42 -11.27
N LYS A 4 26.82 -55.59 -11.44
CA LYS A 4 25.39 -55.77 -11.11
C LYS A 4 25.08 -55.64 -9.61
N GLY A 5 26.03 -55.98 -8.73
CA GLY A 5 25.85 -55.85 -7.27
C GLY A 5 25.86 -54.39 -6.81
N ILE A 6 26.80 -53.60 -7.31
CA ILE A 6 26.92 -52.16 -7.00
C ILE A 6 25.67 -51.40 -7.49
N ILE A 7 25.20 -51.68 -8.71
CA ILE A 7 24.00 -51.05 -9.27
C ILE A 7 22.76 -51.36 -8.40
N LYS A 8 22.61 -52.59 -7.88
CA LYS A 8 21.50 -52.94 -6.97
C LYS A 8 21.56 -52.18 -5.65
N VAL A 9 22.75 -52.04 -5.05
CA VAL A 9 22.92 -51.28 -3.81
C VAL A 9 22.59 -49.80 -4.03
N PHE A 10 23.08 -49.19 -5.11
CA PHE A 10 22.74 -47.82 -5.47
C PHE A 10 21.23 -47.64 -5.73
N ALA A 11 20.58 -48.59 -6.42
CA ALA A 11 19.14 -48.52 -6.66
C ALA A 11 18.32 -48.60 -5.36
N ILE A 12 18.74 -49.44 -4.39
CA ILE A 12 18.09 -49.54 -3.08
C ILE A 12 18.29 -48.24 -2.28
N LEU A 13 19.51 -47.71 -2.23
CA LEU A 13 19.79 -46.46 -1.53
C LEU A 13 19.02 -45.29 -2.16
N PHE A 14 18.97 -45.21 -3.49
CA PHE A 14 18.18 -44.22 -4.20
C PHE A 14 16.69 -44.36 -3.89
N GLY A 15 16.16 -45.58 -3.87
CA GLY A 15 14.77 -45.84 -3.48
C GLY A 15 14.45 -45.39 -2.06
N LEU A 16 15.35 -45.62 -1.10
CA LEU A 16 15.20 -45.14 0.27
C LEU A 16 15.21 -43.61 0.36
N VAL A 17 16.09 -42.94 -0.39
CA VAL A 17 16.14 -41.48 -0.48
C VAL A 17 14.85 -40.93 -1.10
N CYS A 18 14.31 -41.57 -2.14
CA CYS A 18 13.03 -41.18 -2.72
C CYS A 18 11.87 -41.33 -1.73
N ILE A 19 11.82 -42.42 -0.97
CA ILE A 19 10.78 -42.63 0.06
C ILE A 19 10.89 -41.55 1.15
N TYR A 20 12.11 -41.23 1.58
CA TYR A 20 12.36 -40.17 2.54
C TYR A 20 11.94 -38.79 1.99
N GLN A 21 12.20 -38.49 0.73
CA GLN A 21 11.77 -37.22 0.13
C GLN A 21 10.23 -37.15 -0.02
N LEU A 22 9.60 -38.26 -0.40
CA LEU A 22 8.14 -38.34 -0.54
C LEU A 22 7.42 -38.31 0.80
N SER A 23 8.06 -38.73 1.90
CA SER A 23 7.43 -38.72 3.22
C SER A 23 7.08 -37.30 3.68
N PHE A 24 7.90 -36.29 3.36
CA PHE A 24 7.58 -34.88 3.66
C PHE A 24 6.29 -34.43 3.00
N THR A 25 6.10 -34.81 1.72
CA THR A 25 4.86 -34.53 0.99
C THR A 25 3.67 -35.21 1.67
N PHE A 26 3.81 -36.48 2.05
CA PHE A 26 2.74 -37.20 2.73
C PHE A 26 2.36 -36.60 4.09
N ILE A 27 3.36 -36.21 4.88
CA ILE A 27 3.16 -35.57 6.19
C ILE A 27 2.43 -34.23 6.02
N ALA A 28 2.91 -33.35 5.15
CA ALA A 28 2.27 -32.04 4.91
C ALA A 28 0.82 -32.19 4.44
N ASN A 29 0.55 -33.09 3.48
CA ASN A 29 -0.81 -33.30 2.96
C ASN A 29 -1.76 -33.92 4.00
N ASN A 30 -1.28 -34.70 4.97
CA ASN A 30 -2.15 -35.20 6.05
C ASN A 30 -2.52 -34.08 7.02
N VAL A 31 -1.55 -33.27 7.43
CA VAL A 31 -1.79 -32.13 8.32
C VAL A 31 -2.75 -31.13 7.70
N GLU A 32 -2.61 -30.84 6.40
CA GLU A 32 -3.53 -29.96 5.67
C GLU A 32 -4.96 -30.53 5.59
N LYS A 33 -5.12 -31.84 5.44
CA LYS A 33 -6.46 -32.47 5.50
C LYS A 33 -7.10 -32.38 6.87
N ASP A 34 -6.30 -32.52 7.94
CA ASP A 34 -6.78 -32.35 9.31
C ASP A 34 -7.22 -30.90 9.55
N ALA A 35 -6.47 -29.94 9.03
CA ALA A 35 -6.81 -28.51 9.06
C ALA A 35 -8.09 -28.20 8.28
N GLU A 36 -8.24 -28.75 7.08
CA GLU A 36 -9.44 -28.59 6.25
C GLU A 36 -10.66 -29.16 6.96
N ALA A 37 -10.55 -30.38 7.52
CA ALA A 37 -11.61 -31.01 8.27
C ALA A 37 -12.01 -30.20 9.53
N PHE A 38 -11.02 -29.63 10.23
CA PHE A 38 -11.27 -28.73 11.35
C PHE A 38 -12.04 -27.47 10.92
N ALA A 39 -11.62 -26.84 9.82
CA ALA A 39 -12.26 -25.64 9.28
C ALA A 39 -13.70 -25.91 8.82
N GLU A 40 -13.93 -27.02 8.13
CA GLU A 40 -15.27 -27.44 7.68
C GLU A 40 -16.22 -27.73 8.84
N GLN A 41 -15.70 -28.23 9.98
CA GLN A 41 -16.51 -28.44 11.18
C GLN A 41 -16.81 -27.13 11.91
N LYS A 42 -15.90 -26.16 11.85
CA LYS A 42 -16.01 -24.90 12.59
C LYS A 42 -16.88 -23.86 11.87
N ILE A 43 -16.87 -23.83 10.54
CA ILE A 43 -17.58 -22.83 9.74
C ILE A 43 -18.78 -23.47 9.04
N SER A 44 -19.97 -22.91 9.27
CA SER A 44 -21.20 -23.37 8.61
C SER A 44 -21.16 -23.09 7.11
N LYS A 45 -21.53 -24.08 6.28
CA LYS A 45 -21.63 -23.96 4.82
C LYS A 45 -22.62 -22.89 4.35
N ASN A 46 -23.52 -22.45 5.22
CA ASN A 46 -24.52 -21.41 4.94
C ASN A 46 -24.10 -20.02 5.42
N ALA A 47 -22.89 -19.87 5.97
CA ALA A 47 -22.37 -18.57 6.34
C ALA A 47 -22.12 -17.71 5.09
N GLU A 48 -22.45 -16.43 5.18
CA GLU A 48 -21.99 -15.44 4.21
C GLU A 48 -20.45 -15.47 4.22
N ASN A 49 -19.82 -15.43 3.04
CA ASN A 49 -18.37 -15.59 2.87
C ASN A 49 -17.79 -16.93 3.40
N TYR A 50 -18.56 -18.03 3.34
CA TYR A 50 -18.14 -19.38 3.76
C TYR A 50 -16.71 -19.76 3.35
N ILE A 51 -16.34 -19.51 2.08
CA ILE A 51 -15.03 -19.87 1.53
C ILE A 51 -13.91 -19.16 2.30
N VAL A 52 -14.03 -17.83 2.46
CA VAL A 52 -13.04 -16.99 3.16
C VAL A 52 -12.92 -17.39 4.63
N LEU A 53 -14.06 -17.58 5.30
CA LEU A 53 -14.08 -17.93 6.73
C LEU A 53 -13.51 -19.33 6.99
N ARG A 54 -13.79 -20.30 6.11
CA ARG A 54 -13.22 -21.66 6.17
C ARG A 54 -11.71 -21.60 5.97
N ASP A 55 -11.26 -20.95 4.91
CA ASP A 55 -9.83 -20.87 4.58
C ASP A 55 -9.04 -20.20 5.73
N ARG A 56 -9.62 -19.17 6.35
CA ARG A 56 -9.05 -18.52 7.55
C ARG A 56 -8.99 -19.46 8.76
N ALA A 57 -10.01 -20.27 8.99
CA ALA A 57 -10.03 -21.25 10.09
C ALA A 57 -8.99 -22.36 9.89
N GLU A 58 -8.80 -22.78 8.64
CA GLU A 58 -7.77 -23.75 8.24
C GLU A 58 -6.36 -23.17 8.49
N GLN A 59 -6.10 -21.94 8.05
CA GLN A 59 -4.81 -21.27 8.29
C GLN A 59 -4.48 -21.14 9.78
N LYS A 60 -5.43 -20.65 10.58
CA LYS A 60 -5.23 -20.54 12.04
C LYS A 60 -4.87 -21.86 12.70
N TYR A 61 -5.43 -22.96 12.20
CA TYR A 61 -5.07 -24.29 12.66
C TYR A 61 -3.63 -24.63 12.27
N LEU A 62 -3.27 -24.46 10.99
CA LEU A 62 -1.92 -24.73 10.48
C LEU A 62 -0.85 -23.88 11.19
N ASP A 63 -1.12 -22.61 11.44
CA ASP A 63 -0.21 -21.70 12.15
C ASP A 63 0.03 -22.17 13.59
N SER A 64 -1.02 -22.66 14.27
CA SER A 64 -0.92 -23.12 15.66
C SER A 64 -0.05 -24.37 15.82
N ILE A 65 0.01 -25.22 14.79
CA ILE A 65 0.78 -26.47 14.79
C ILE A 65 2.05 -26.40 13.94
N GLY A 66 2.33 -25.24 13.31
CA GLY A 66 3.34 -25.15 12.27
C GLY A 66 4.75 -25.56 12.72
N ASN A 67 5.11 -25.19 13.95
CA ASN A 67 6.38 -25.54 14.58
C ASN A 67 6.28 -26.74 15.52
N GLU A 68 5.08 -27.27 15.74
CA GLU A 68 4.90 -28.47 16.56
C GLU A 68 5.39 -29.71 15.80
N GLU A 69 5.99 -30.63 16.53
CA GLU A 69 6.53 -31.86 15.97
C GLU A 69 5.36 -32.79 15.61
N VAL A 70 5.18 -33.06 14.31
CA VAL A 70 4.08 -33.89 13.82
C VAL A 70 4.47 -35.36 13.90
N ILE A 71 5.57 -35.73 13.24
CA ILE A 71 6.08 -37.11 13.19
C ILE A 71 7.62 -37.10 13.13
N ALA A 72 8.26 -37.92 13.98
CA ALA A 72 9.68 -38.30 13.87
C ALA A 72 10.67 -37.13 13.72
N GLY A 73 10.52 -36.07 14.51
CA GLY A 73 11.38 -34.89 14.50
C GLY A 73 11.02 -33.86 13.42
N ILE A 74 9.95 -34.07 12.65
CA ILE A 74 9.58 -33.23 11.51
C ILE A 74 8.32 -32.43 11.89
N SER A 75 8.44 -31.11 11.92
CA SER A 75 7.30 -30.19 12.06
C SER A 75 6.55 -30.01 10.73
N TYR A 76 5.32 -29.47 10.80
CA TYR A 76 4.58 -29.13 9.58
C TYR A 76 5.37 -28.18 8.68
N ASN A 77 5.95 -27.11 9.24
CA ASN A 77 6.76 -26.15 8.46
C ASN A 77 7.95 -26.84 7.78
N THR A 78 8.66 -27.73 8.49
CA THR A 78 9.78 -28.49 7.90
C THR A 78 9.34 -29.43 6.79
N ALA A 79 8.18 -30.09 6.96
CA ALA A 79 7.60 -30.96 5.94
C ALA A 79 7.12 -30.17 4.73
N LYS A 80 6.56 -28.98 4.95
CA LYS A 80 6.05 -28.09 3.92
C LYS A 80 7.19 -27.54 3.05
N ASP A 81 8.29 -27.11 3.65
CA ASP A 81 9.48 -26.63 2.95
C ASP A 81 10.15 -27.70 2.08
N LYS A 82 10.02 -28.98 2.46
CA LYS A 82 10.61 -30.13 1.76
C LYS A 82 9.60 -30.90 0.90
N GLU A 83 8.36 -30.43 0.81
CA GLU A 83 7.32 -31.04 -0.03
C GLU A 83 7.76 -31.04 -1.50
N LEU A 84 7.32 -32.06 -2.25
CA LEU A 84 7.56 -32.14 -3.68
C LEU A 84 6.85 -31.02 -4.43
N ASN A 85 7.58 -30.42 -5.36
CA ASN A 85 7.17 -29.31 -6.21
C ASN A 85 5.98 -29.72 -7.09
N LYS A 86 4.76 -29.38 -6.65
CA LYS A 86 3.56 -29.46 -7.49
C LYS A 86 3.42 -28.14 -8.22
N GLY A 87 3.36 -28.18 -9.55
CA GLY A 87 3.07 -26.98 -10.36
C GLY A 87 1.67 -26.42 -10.07
N LEU A 88 1.39 -25.22 -10.58
CA LEU A 88 0.09 -24.54 -10.42
C LEU A 88 -1.10 -25.45 -10.76
N ASP A 89 -0.99 -26.23 -11.83
CA ASP A 89 -2.04 -27.16 -12.30
C ASP A 89 -2.39 -28.25 -11.28
N LEU A 90 -1.43 -28.66 -10.45
CA LEU A 90 -1.59 -29.74 -9.47
C LEU A 90 -1.84 -29.25 -8.05
N LYS A 91 -1.44 -28.02 -7.71
CA LYS A 91 -1.57 -27.44 -6.37
C LYS A 91 -2.65 -26.35 -6.27
N GLY A 92 -3.14 -25.84 -7.41
CA GLY A 92 -3.88 -24.58 -7.46
C GLY A 92 -2.99 -23.38 -7.09
N GLY A 93 -3.52 -22.16 -7.17
CA GLY A 93 -2.80 -20.94 -6.79
C GLY A 93 -3.06 -19.76 -7.72
N ILE A 94 -2.09 -18.85 -7.79
CA ILE A 94 -2.22 -17.56 -8.50
C ILE A 94 -1.26 -17.53 -9.69
N ASN A 95 -1.75 -17.05 -10.84
CA ASN A 95 -0.93 -16.68 -11.99
C ASN A 95 -1.32 -15.26 -12.41
N VAL A 96 -0.40 -14.32 -12.25
CA VAL A 96 -0.61 -12.91 -12.59
C VAL A 96 0.56 -12.36 -13.38
N ILE A 97 0.24 -11.42 -14.27
CA ILE A 97 1.25 -10.60 -14.96
C ILE A 97 1.16 -9.21 -14.35
N LEU A 98 2.22 -8.81 -13.66
CA LEU A 98 2.38 -7.45 -13.13
C LEU A 98 3.11 -6.60 -14.16
N GLN A 99 2.73 -5.33 -14.27
CA GLN A 99 3.42 -4.35 -15.12
C GLN A 99 3.96 -3.22 -14.27
N ILE A 100 5.27 -3.02 -14.31
CA ILE A 100 5.91 -1.88 -13.65
C ILE A 100 5.61 -0.62 -14.46
N SER A 101 5.15 0.43 -13.78
CA SER A 101 4.81 1.71 -14.39
C SER A 101 6.07 2.47 -14.79
N VAL A 102 6.42 2.42 -16.08
CA VAL A 102 7.53 3.22 -16.64
C VAL A 102 7.27 4.72 -16.51
N ARG A 103 6.00 5.12 -16.54
CA ARG A 103 5.55 6.50 -16.30
C ARG A 103 6.00 7.03 -14.94
N ASP A 104 5.84 6.22 -13.90
CA ASP A 104 6.19 6.63 -12.54
C ASP A 104 7.71 6.64 -12.35
N ILE A 105 8.43 5.70 -12.97
CA ILE A 105 9.90 5.72 -13.02
C ILE A 105 10.40 7.00 -13.72
N LEU A 106 9.81 7.38 -14.86
CA LEU A 106 10.18 8.61 -15.55
C LEU A 106 9.98 9.84 -14.66
N ARG A 107 8.86 9.92 -13.92
CA ARG A 107 8.61 11.00 -12.95
C ARG A 107 9.63 11.02 -11.83
N GLU A 108 9.96 9.86 -11.28
CA GLU A 108 10.95 9.72 -10.21
C GLU A 108 12.35 10.14 -10.68
N LEU A 109 12.77 9.69 -11.87
CA LEU A 109 14.03 10.10 -12.49
C LEU A 109 14.09 11.60 -12.79
N ALA A 110 12.95 12.22 -13.10
CA ALA A 110 12.82 13.66 -13.27
C ALA A 110 12.55 14.42 -11.96
N ASN A 111 12.75 13.78 -10.80
CA ASN A 111 12.56 14.36 -9.47
C ASN A 111 11.17 15.00 -9.27
N ASN A 112 10.11 14.30 -9.71
CA ASN A 112 8.72 14.74 -9.64
C ASN A 112 8.48 16.14 -10.22
N THR A 113 9.11 16.41 -11.38
CA THR A 113 9.08 17.71 -12.03
C THR A 113 7.68 18.22 -12.36
N LYS A 114 7.52 19.55 -12.29
CA LYS A 114 6.34 20.29 -12.75
C LYS A 114 6.53 20.88 -14.13
N ASP A 115 7.60 20.52 -14.84
CA ASP A 115 7.87 20.99 -16.19
C ASP A 115 6.66 20.70 -17.12
N PRO A 116 6.10 21.73 -17.80
CA PRO A 116 4.94 21.55 -18.66
C PRO A 116 5.19 20.61 -19.83
N ALA A 117 6.38 20.67 -20.45
CA ALA A 117 6.71 19.85 -21.61
C ALA A 117 6.78 18.36 -21.21
N PHE A 118 7.46 18.06 -20.11
CA PHE A 118 7.54 16.72 -19.54
C PHE A 118 6.17 16.14 -19.21
N ASN A 119 5.33 16.90 -18.49
CA ASN A 119 3.99 16.43 -18.10
C ASN A 119 3.06 16.28 -19.31
N GLN A 120 3.17 17.15 -20.32
CA GLN A 120 2.45 17.02 -21.58
C GLN A 120 2.89 15.77 -22.35
N ALA A 121 4.19 15.48 -22.41
CA ALA A 121 4.72 14.29 -23.06
C ALA A 121 4.23 13.00 -22.38
N LEU A 122 4.20 12.96 -21.04
CA LEU A 122 3.61 11.83 -20.31
C LEU A 122 2.12 11.65 -20.63
N ALA A 123 1.34 12.73 -20.65
CA ALA A 123 -0.09 12.65 -20.96
C ALA A 123 -0.34 12.16 -22.41
N LYS A 124 0.46 12.63 -23.38
CA LYS A 124 0.41 12.13 -24.76
C LYS A 124 0.80 10.65 -24.86
N ALA A 125 1.86 10.25 -24.18
CA ALA A 125 2.30 8.85 -24.13
C ALA A 125 1.21 7.94 -23.52
N ASP A 126 0.56 8.38 -22.45
CA ASP A 126 -0.60 7.69 -21.84
C ASP A 126 -1.73 7.47 -22.86
N GLU A 127 -2.04 8.47 -23.70
CA GLU A 127 -3.07 8.33 -24.75
C GLU A 127 -2.63 7.42 -25.90
N GLN A 128 -1.37 7.50 -26.32
CA GLN A 128 -0.82 6.66 -27.38
C GLN A 128 -0.72 5.20 -26.95
N GLN A 129 -0.33 4.94 -25.70
CA GLN A 129 -0.22 3.58 -25.15
C GLN A 129 -1.56 2.84 -25.15
N LYS A 130 -2.69 3.55 -25.00
CA LYS A 130 -4.04 2.95 -25.09
C LYS A 130 -4.33 2.37 -26.48
N LYS A 131 -3.66 2.87 -27.52
CA LYS A 131 -3.89 2.52 -28.92
C LYS A 131 -2.75 1.68 -29.52
N SER A 132 -1.64 1.54 -28.80
CA SER A 132 -0.39 0.95 -29.29
C SER A 132 0.17 -0.12 -28.34
N GLN A 133 0.93 -1.06 -28.90
CA GLN A 133 1.71 -2.06 -28.15
C GLN A 133 3.20 -1.67 -28.07
N GLU A 134 3.55 -0.46 -28.49
CA GLU A 134 4.93 0.07 -28.38
C GLU A 134 5.36 0.28 -26.93
N ASN A 135 6.67 0.38 -26.70
CA ASN A 135 7.18 0.61 -25.36
C ASN A 135 6.85 2.04 -24.93
N TYR A 136 6.36 2.16 -23.70
CA TYR A 136 5.98 3.46 -23.11
C TYR A 136 7.09 4.52 -23.17
N VAL A 137 8.36 4.12 -22.96
CA VAL A 137 9.50 5.05 -23.01
C VAL A 137 9.71 5.63 -24.42
N ASP A 138 9.43 4.85 -25.46
CA ASP A 138 9.54 5.29 -26.86
C ASP A 138 8.45 6.32 -27.16
N LEU A 139 7.20 6.00 -26.79
CA LEU A 139 6.06 6.92 -26.91
C LEU A 139 6.30 8.23 -26.14
N PHE A 140 6.90 8.16 -24.96
CA PHE A 140 7.29 9.35 -24.20
C PHE A 140 8.33 10.19 -24.95
N PHE A 141 9.39 9.57 -25.48
CA PHE A 141 10.41 10.30 -26.22
C PHE A 141 9.85 10.95 -27.48
N ASP A 142 9.04 10.22 -28.25
CA ASP A 142 8.41 10.75 -29.46
C ASP A 142 7.49 11.93 -29.11
N ALA A 143 6.65 11.79 -28.09
CA ALA A 143 5.77 12.86 -27.62
C ALA A 143 6.54 14.08 -27.08
N PHE A 144 7.72 13.87 -26.47
CA PHE A 144 8.57 14.94 -25.95
C PHE A 144 9.28 15.70 -27.08
N GLU A 145 9.69 15.01 -28.15
CA GLU A 145 10.33 15.63 -29.32
C GLU A 145 9.39 16.47 -30.18
N GLU A 146 8.08 16.19 -30.13
CA GLU A 146 7.06 17.04 -30.76
C GLU A 146 6.93 18.42 -30.10
N ILE A 147 7.49 18.62 -28.89
CA ILE A 147 7.37 19.87 -28.15
C ILE A 147 8.54 20.80 -28.53
N PRO A 148 8.26 21.98 -29.12
CA PRO A 148 9.30 22.92 -29.52
C PRO A 148 10.17 23.34 -28.33
N ASP A 149 11.48 23.43 -28.54
CA ASP A 149 12.49 23.87 -27.56
C ASP A 149 12.63 22.98 -26.31
N ALA A 150 11.95 21.83 -26.24
CA ALA A 150 12.02 20.92 -25.11
C ALA A 150 13.37 20.17 -25.07
N LYS A 151 14.02 20.19 -23.90
CA LYS A 151 15.30 19.51 -23.66
C LYS A 151 15.19 18.52 -22.52
N LEU A 152 15.50 17.25 -22.80
CA LEU A 152 15.58 16.19 -21.78
C LEU A 152 16.66 16.53 -20.74
N ALA A 153 17.77 17.13 -21.19
CA ALA A 153 18.84 17.64 -20.35
C ALA A 153 18.51 18.97 -19.62
N SER A 154 17.25 19.40 -19.57
CA SER A 154 16.88 20.55 -18.74
C SER A 154 17.16 20.24 -17.26
N PRO A 155 17.68 21.20 -16.46
CA PRO A 155 17.82 21.04 -15.01
C PRO A 155 16.51 20.74 -14.29
N ASP A 156 15.39 21.17 -14.88
CA ASP A 156 14.04 20.90 -14.37
C ASP A 156 13.54 19.50 -14.76
N VAL A 157 14.27 18.74 -15.58
CA VAL A 157 13.89 17.39 -16.04
C VAL A 157 14.97 16.40 -15.62
N PHE A 158 15.87 15.96 -16.51
CA PHE A 158 16.82 14.89 -16.20
C PHE A 158 18.24 15.36 -15.84
N ALA A 159 18.61 16.62 -16.09
CA ALA A 159 19.90 17.18 -15.62
C ALA A 159 19.79 17.69 -14.17
N ASN A 160 19.16 16.89 -13.33
CA ASN A 160 18.89 17.22 -11.94
C ASN A 160 19.99 16.64 -11.01
N LYS A 161 19.84 16.87 -9.70
CA LYS A 161 20.83 16.44 -8.71
C LYS A 161 20.95 14.91 -8.57
N SER A 162 19.90 14.13 -8.85
CA SER A 162 19.96 12.67 -8.71
C SER A 162 20.68 12.00 -9.88
N LEU A 163 20.78 12.68 -11.03
CA LEU A 163 21.42 12.17 -12.25
C LEU A 163 22.65 12.99 -12.69
N SER A 164 23.15 13.91 -11.86
CA SER A 164 24.22 14.84 -12.24
C SER A 164 25.55 14.18 -12.62
N ASP A 165 25.77 12.95 -12.16
CA ASP A 165 26.98 12.17 -12.50
C ASP A 165 26.93 11.61 -13.93
N GLU A 166 25.74 11.55 -14.53
CA GLU A 166 25.48 10.89 -15.81
C GLU A 166 24.88 11.83 -16.86
N ILE A 167 24.12 12.84 -16.43
CA ILE A 167 23.43 13.80 -17.30
C ILE A 167 23.83 15.23 -16.91
N ASN A 168 24.32 15.99 -17.89
CA ASN A 168 24.59 17.42 -17.77
C ASN A 168 23.71 18.24 -18.73
N PHE A 169 23.62 19.55 -18.48
CA PHE A 169 22.71 20.46 -19.19
C PHE A 169 23.12 20.77 -20.65
N GLU A 170 24.30 20.34 -21.08
CA GLU A 170 24.81 20.53 -22.44
C GLU A 170 24.45 19.37 -23.37
N MET A 171 23.99 18.25 -22.81
CA MET A 171 23.66 17.04 -23.58
C MET A 171 22.45 17.25 -24.49
N SER A 172 22.52 16.66 -25.68
CA SER A 172 21.39 16.59 -26.60
C SER A 172 20.37 15.53 -26.16
N ASN A 173 19.14 15.61 -26.68
CA ASN A 173 18.11 14.62 -26.38
C ASN A 173 18.56 13.19 -26.77
N ASP A 174 19.25 13.05 -27.90
CA ASP A 174 19.76 11.76 -28.37
C ASP A 174 20.84 11.16 -27.47
N GLU A 175 21.62 12.00 -26.78
CA GLU A 175 22.59 11.53 -25.77
C GLU A 175 21.92 11.16 -24.44
N VAL A 176 20.82 11.83 -24.08
CA VAL A 176 20.09 11.56 -22.84
C VAL A 176 19.22 10.30 -22.93
N LYS A 177 18.56 10.06 -24.07
CA LYS A 177 17.69 8.89 -24.31
C LYS A 177 18.31 7.54 -23.86
N PRO A 178 19.53 7.16 -24.28
CA PRO A 178 20.12 5.87 -23.89
C PRO A 178 20.42 5.78 -22.38
N ILE A 179 20.74 6.90 -21.72
CA ILE A 179 20.97 6.94 -20.27
C ILE A 179 19.65 6.69 -19.53
N ILE A 180 18.58 7.37 -19.95
CA ILE A 180 17.24 7.18 -19.36
C ILE A 180 16.74 5.76 -19.56
N ARG A 181 16.94 5.15 -20.73
CA ARG A 181 16.61 3.73 -20.96
C ARG A 181 17.33 2.81 -19.98
N ARG A 182 18.63 3.02 -19.78
CA ARG A 182 19.40 2.23 -18.81
C ARG A 182 18.88 2.45 -17.39
N LYS A 183 18.62 3.70 -16.99
CA LYS A 183 18.05 4.01 -15.67
C LYS A 183 16.69 3.36 -15.44
N ILE A 184 15.84 3.35 -16.45
CA ILE A 184 14.56 2.63 -16.37
C ILE A 184 14.78 1.14 -16.18
N ASP A 185 15.71 0.52 -16.90
CA ASP A 185 16.03 -0.91 -16.75
C ASP A 185 16.63 -1.25 -15.37
N GLU A 186 17.49 -0.38 -14.83
CA GLU A 186 18.03 -0.47 -13.47
C GLU A 186 16.90 -0.39 -12.43
N SER A 187 15.95 0.54 -12.59
CA SER A 187 14.78 0.67 -11.71
C SER A 187 13.84 -0.53 -11.80
N ILE A 188 13.58 -1.04 -13.00
CA ILE A 188 12.77 -2.26 -13.21
C ILE A 188 13.43 -3.46 -12.54
N THR A 189 14.75 -3.62 -12.69
CA THR A 189 15.51 -4.72 -12.08
C THR A 189 15.45 -4.63 -10.55
N SER A 190 15.60 -3.42 -10.00
CA SER A 190 15.49 -3.19 -8.56
C SER A 190 14.09 -3.53 -8.04
N ALA A 191 13.04 -3.07 -8.73
CA ALA A 191 11.65 -3.39 -8.39
C ALA A 191 11.37 -4.91 -8.47
N PHE A 192 11.92 -5.60 -9.49
CA PHE A 192 11.83 -7.05 -9.60
C PHE A 192 12.48 -7.77 -8.41
N GLU A 193 13.68 -7.36 -7.99
CA GLU A 193 14.37 -7.97 -6.85
C GLU A 193 13.62 -7.72 -5.53
N VAL A 194 13.00 -6.55 -5.37
CA VAL A 194 12.13 -6.26 -4.22
C VAL A 194 10.89 -7.16 -4.24
N LEU A 195 10.18 -7.25 -5.37
CA LEU A 195 9.02 -8.14 -5.52
C LEU A 195 9.38 -9.59 -5.24
N ARG A 196 10.52 -10.06 -5.76
CA ARG A 196 11.03 -11.41 -5.49
C ARG A 196 11.26 -11.66 -4.01
N LYS A 197 11.99 -10.76 -3.34
CA LYS A 197 12.25 -10.86 -1.90
C LYS A 197 10.97 -10.86 -1.06
N ARG A 198 9.95 -10.08 -1.45
CA ARG A 198 8.64 -10.08 -0.79
C ARG A 198 7.95 -11.42 -0.96
N ILE A 199 7.90 -11.92 -2.19
CA ILE A 199 7.25 -13.19 -2.53
C ILE A 199 7.89 -14.38 -1.81
N ASP A 200 9.23 -14.42 -1.72
CA ASP A 200 9.96 -15.48 -1.01
C ASP A 200 9.58 -15.57 0.48
N LYS A 201 9.07 -14.49 1.08
CA LYS A 201 8.67 -14.43 2.49
C LYS A 201 7.20 -14.76 2.76
N PHE A 202 6.37 -14.99 1.74
CA PHE A 202 4.91 -15.21 1.91
C PHE A 202 4.50 -16.67 2.13
N GLY A 203 5.41 -17.54 2.57
CA GLY A 203 5.09 -18.95 2.88
C GLY A 203 4.67 -19.80 1.67
N VAL A 204 4.82 -19.27 0.45
CA VAL A 204 4.69 -20.04 -0.78
C VAL A 204 5.92 -20.91 -0.92
N THR A 205 5.72 -22.23 -1.04
CA THR A 205 6.87 -23.15 -1.00
C THR A 205 7.87 -22.83 -2.10
N GLN A 206 7.40 -22.40 -3.29
CA GLN A 206 8.24 -22.17 -4.48
C GLN A 206 7.57 -21.23 -5.50
N PRO A 207 7.78 -19.92 -5.40
CA PRO A 207 7.28 -18.98 -6.41
C PRO A 207 8.08 -19.09 -7.72
N ASN A 208 7.40 -18.98 -8.86
CA ASN A 208 8.04 -18.80 -10.15
C ASN A 208 7.82 -17.36 -10.63
N ILE A 209 8.90 -16.59 -10.66
CA ILE A 209 8.88 -15.16 -10.98
C ILE A 209 9.80 -14.93 -12.16
N GLN A 210 9.25 -14.45 -13.26
CA GLN A 210 10.00 -14.26 -14.51
C GLN A 210 9.71 -12.91 -15.13
N ARG A 211 10.75 -12.21 -15.55
CA ARG A 211 10.61 -10.99 -16.35
C ARG A 211 10.22 -11.37 -17.78
N LEU A 212 9.17 -10.74 -18.31
CA LEU A 212 8.68 -10.96 -19.66
C LEU A 212 9.29 -9.94 -20.64
N GLY A 213 10.40 -10.34 -21.27
CA GLY A 213 11.14 -9.51 -22.22
C GLY A 213 11.65 -8.20 -21.59
N ASN A 214 11.67 -7.12 -22.37
CA ASN A 214 12.16 -5.80 -21.90
C ASN A 214 11.04 -4.87 -21.41
N SER A 215 9.79 -5.30 -21.51
CA SER A 215 8.57 -4.48 -21.36
C SER A 215 8.18 -4.08 -19.92
N GLY A 216 9.04 -4.32 -18.92
CA GLY A 216 8.71 -4.10 -17.51
C GLY A 216 7.60 -4.99 -16.96
N ARG A 217 7.21 -6.04 -17.70
CA ARG A 217 6.22 -7.03 -17.29
C ARG A 217 6.88 -8.17 -16.52
N ILE A 218 6.23 -8.63 -15.46
CA ILE A 218 6.70 -9.70 -14.58
C ILE A 218 5.59 -10.74 -14.47
N LEU A 219 5.87 -11.97 -14.92
CA LEU A 219 5.05 -13.14 -14.67
C LEU A 219 5.31 -13.61 -13.25
N VAL A 220 4.25 -13.78 -12.47
CA VAL A 220 4.31 -14.29 -11.09
C VAL A 220 3.35 -15.46 -10.99
N GLU A 221 3.91 -16.63 -10.70
CA GLU A 221 3.15 -17.86 -10.43
C GLU A 221 3.43 -18.30 -9.00
N LEU A 222 2.37 -18.44 -8.20
CA LEU A 222 2.42 -18.78 -6.79
C LEU A 222 1.60 -20.06 -6.54
N PRO A 223 2.20 -21.26 -6.72
CA PRO A 223 1.53 -22.52 -6.47
C PRO A 223 1.22 -22.69 -4.98
N GLY A 224 0.00 -23.07 -4.65
CA GLY A 224 -0.44 -23.30 -3.28
C GLY A 224 -0.76 -22.04 -2.47
N ALA A 225 -0.78 -20.85 -3.09
CA ALA A 225 -1.31 -19.64 -2.47
C ALA A 225 -2.83 -19.78 -2.30
N LYS A 226 -3.30 -19.90 -1.04
CA LYS A 226 -4.73 -20.10 -0.72
C LYS A 226 -5.52 -18.79 -0.67
N GLU A 227 -4.88 -17.66 -0.31
CA GLU A 227 -5.53 -16.35 -0.20
C GLU A 227 -5.25 -15.44 -1.39
N ILE A 228 -6.10 -15.51 -2.42
CA ILE A 228 -5.90 -14.76 -3.67
C ILE A 228 -5.96 -13.25 -3.45
N ASP A 229 -6.93 -12.75 -2.68
CA ASP A 229 -7.14 -11.31 -2.49
C ASP A 229 -6.04 -10.68 -1.64
N ARG A 230 -5.56 -11.35 -0.59
CA ARG A 230 -4.42 -10.89 0.22
C ARG A 230 -3.15 -10.80 -0.62
N VAL A 231 -2.82 -11.87 -1.34
CA VAL A 231 -1.62 -11.89 -2.19
C VAL A 231 -1.74 -10.87 -3.32
N LYS A 232 -2.92 -10.69 -3.91
CA LYS A 232 -3.16 -9.66 -4.92
C LYS A 232 -2.95 -8.24 -4.35
N GLY A 233 -3.48 -7.94 -3.18
CA GLY A 233 -3.28 -6.65 -2.51
C GLY A 233 -1.80 -6.36 -2.22
N LEU A 234 -1.07 -7.38 -1.72
CA LEU A 234 0.36 -7.28 -1.41
C LEU A 234 1.27 -7.22 -2.66
N LEU A 235 0.83 -7.76 -3.80
CA LEU A 235 1.54 -7.65 -5.07
C LEU A 235 1.27 -6.34 -5.80
N GLN A 236 0.11 -5.72 -5.54
CA GLN A 236 -0.26 -4.41 -6.09
C GLN A 236 0.32 -3.25 -5.29
N SER A 237 0.60 -3.45 -4.00
CA SER A 237 1.20 -2.43 -3.15
C SER A 237 2.61 -2.08 -3.63
N THR A 238 2.85 -0.79 -3.88
CA THR A 238 4.22 -0.27 -3.99
C THR A 238 4.97 -0.53 -2.69
N ALA A 239 4.21 -0.54 -1.59
CA ALA A 239 4.64 -0.81 -0.24
C ALA A 239 5.80 0.13 0.14
N GLN A 240 5.61 1.40 -0.20
CA GLN A 240 6.50 2.48 0.21
C GLN A 240 6.17 2.81 1.67
N LEU A 241 7.01 2.32 2.58
CA LEU A 241 6.91 2.74 3.96
C LEU A 241 7.32 4.21 4.07
N GLU A 242 6.49 5.00 4.73
CA GLU A 242 6.74 6.40 5.02
C GLU A 242 6.48 6.68 6.49
N PHE A 243 7.30 7.54 7.08
CA PHE A 243 7.10 8.04 8.43
C PHE A 243 6.80 9.53 8.39
N TRP A 244 5.71 9.92 9.03
CA TRP A 244 5.21 11.30 9.04
C TRP A 244 4.93 11.77 10.46
N HIS A 245 5.14 13.05 10.71
CA HIS A 245 4.48 13.68 11.86
C HIS A 245 2.98 13.83 11.58
N VAL A 246 2.17 13.78 12.63
CA VAL A 246 0.70 13.91 12.53
C VAL A 246 0.23 15.18 13.23
N TYR A 247 -0.78 15.84 12.69
CA TYR A 247 -1.54 16.85 13.43
C TYR A 247 -2.45 16.20 14.46
N LYS A 248 -2.48 16.76 15.66
CA LYS A 248 -3.44 16.35 16.69
C LYS A 248 -4.84 16.83 16.31
N SER A 249 -5.87 16.10 16.70
CA SER A 249 -7.28 16.45 16.46
C SER A 249 -7.59 17.93 16.74
N ASN A 250 -7.15 18.44 17.89
CA ASN A 250 -7.39 19.80 18.32
C ASN A 250 -6.63 20.87 17.51
N GLU A 251 -5.58 20.51 16.75
CA GLU A 251 -4.88 21.45 15.87
C GLU A 251 -5.71 21.79 14.62
N LEU A 252 -6.56 20.87 14.15
CA LEU A 252 -7.38 21.05 12.95
C LEU A 252 -8.88 21.26 13.22
N GLN A 253 -9.33 21.22 14.47
CA GLN A 253 -10.74 21.37 14.81
C GLN A 253 -11.37 22.66 14.24
N ASN A 254 -10.67 23.80 14.31
CA ASN A 254 -11.15 25.06 13.73
C ASN A 254 -11.28 25.00 12.21
N PHE A 255 -10.38 24.27 11.54
CA PHE A 255 -10.45 24.06 10.10
C PHE A 255 -11.72 23.28 9.72
N PHE A 256 -12.06 22.19 10.44
CA PHE A 256 -13.28 21.42 10.16
C PHE A 256 -14.56 22.26 10.33
N VAL A 257 -14.62 23.10 11.37
CA VAL A 257 -15.77 23.99 11.58
C VAL A 257 -15.91 24.98 10.42
N GLN A 258 -14.82 25.61 9.99
CA GLN A 258 -14.84 26.54 8.86
C GLN A 258 -15.15 25.83 7.54
N ALA A 259 -14.57 24.65 7.31
CA ALA A 259 -14.83 23.83 6.13
C ALA A 259 -16.30 23.47 6.03
N ASN A 260 -16.91 22.99 7.12
CA ASN A 260 -18.34 22.68 7.16
C ASN A 260 -19.19 23.91 6.80
N ASN A 261 -18.87 25.09 7.32
CA ASN A 261 -19.62 26.31 7.01
C ASN A 261 -19.49 26.73 5.53
N VAL A 262 -18.28 26.65 4.96
CA VAL A 262 -18.08 26.90 3.53
C VAL A 262 -18.86 25.91 2.68
N LEU A 263 -18.87 24.63 3.07
CA LEU A 263 -19.61 23.59 2.36
C LEU A 263 -21.12 23.79 2.42
N LYS A 264 -21.68 24.30 3.53
CA LYS A 264 -23.11 24.65 3.60
C LYS A 264 -23.50 25.61 2.49
N ASP A 265 -22.71 26.67 2.30
CA ASP A 265 -22.99 27.68 1.29
C ASP A 265 -22.85 27.12 -0.14
N LEU A 266 -21.90 26.20 -0.36
CA LEU A 266 -21.65 25.60 -1.67
C LEU A 266 -22.70 24.55 -2.04
N VAL A 267 -23.01 23.61 -1.15
CA VAL A 267 -24.01 22.56 -1.39
C VAL A 267 -25.40 23.17 -1.57
N ALA A 268 -25.75 24.19 -0.78
CA ALA A 268 -27.01 24.91 -0.95
C ALA A 268 -27.11 25.69 -2.27
N GLN A 269 -25.98 26.06 -2.90
CA GLN A 269 -25.97 26.70 -4.22
C GLN A 269 -26.12 25.66 -5.34
N GLU A 270 -25.54 24.47 -5.19
CA GLU A 270 -25.70 23.37 -6.14
C GLU A 270 -27.14 22.85 -6.16
N GLU A 271 -27.78 22.67 -4.99
CA GLU A 271 -29.20 22.28 -4.90
C GLU A 271 -30.11 23.28 -5.65
N LYS A 272 -29.86 24.59 -5.51
CA LYS A 272 -30.62 25.63 -6.24
C LYS A 272 -30.34 25.66 -7.74
N ALA A 273 -29.15 25.23 -8.18
CA ALA A 273 -28.80 25.17 -9.59
C ALA A 273 -29.40 23.94 -10.29
N VAL A 274 -29.66 22.86 -9.55
CA VAL A 274 -30.36 21.66 -10.06
C VAL A 274 -31.87 21.90 -10.14
N ASP A 275 -32.45 22.58 -9.15
CA ASP A 275 -33.89 22.89 -9.07
C ASP A 275 -34.36 23.87 -10.17
N THR A 276 -33.46 24.73 -10.66
CA THR A 276 -33.76 25.65 -11.77
C THR A 276 -33.82 24.98 -13.15
N THR A 277 -33.48 23.69 -13.26
CA THR A 277 -33.65 22.90 -14.49
C THR A 277 -34.92 22.05 -14.55
N GLU A 278 -35.63 21.84 -13.44
CA GLU A 278 -36.95 21.17 -13.40
C GLU A 278 -38.13 22.14 -13.23
N ALA A 279 -37.91 23.37 -12.75
CA ALA A 279 -38.98 24.34 -12.49
C ALA A 279 -39.43 25.18 -13.72
N ALA A 280 -39.62 24.56 -14.88
CA ALA A 280 -40.22 25.23 -16.05
C ALA A 280 -41.73 24.95 -16.25
N GLU A 281 -42.35 24.09 -15.44
CA GLU A 281 -43.78 23.76 -15.59
C GLU A 281 -44.72 24.19 -14.44
N ASP A 282 -44.21 24.64 -13.29
CA ASP A 282 -45.05 24.85 -12.08
C ASP A 282 -45.16 26.31 -11.57
N GLU A 283 -44.91 27.33 -12.41
CA GLU A 283 -45.05 28.74 -12.01
C GLU A 283 -46.51 29.20 -11.75
N ILE A 284 -47.52 28.37 -12.04
CA ILE A 284 -48.93 28.73 -11.84
C ILE A 284 -49.47 28.20 -10.50
N ASP A 285 -48.92 27.11 -9.96
CA ASP A 285 -49.40 26.51 -8.69
C ASP A 285 -48.73 27.14 -7.44
N ALA A 286 -47.54 27.72 -7.62
CA ALA A 286 -46.76 28.37 -6.55
C ALA A 286 -47.39 29.66 -5.99
N LEU A 287 -48.32 30.30 -6.72
CA LEU A 287 -48.98 31.53 -6.25
C LEU A 287 -50.14 31.28 -5.27
N LEU A 288 -50.64 30.04 -5.15
CA LEU A 288 -51.80 29.70 -4.32
C LEU A 288 -51.45 29.08 -2.95
N GLN A 289 -50.19 28.71 -2.70
CA GLN A 289 -49.74 28.10 -1.43
C GLN A 289 -49.05 29.06 -0.46
N SER A 290 -48.92 30.35 -0.78
CA SER A 290 -48.16 31.32 0.03
C SER A 290 -48.88 31.85 1.29
N ALA A 291 -49.85 31.11 1.85
CA ALA A 291 -50.67 31.59 2.96
C ALA A 291 -50.84 30.64 4.16
N GLU A 292 -50.10 29.53 4.26
CA GLU A 292 -50.12 28.71 5.48
C GLU A 292 -48.71 28.28 5.93
N ASP A 293 -48.42 28.64 7.19
CA ASP A 293 -47.37 28.14 8.09
C ASP A 293 -45.89 28.35 7.77
N THR A 294 -45.38 29.50 8.20
CA THR A 294 -43.97 29.69 8.57
C THR A 294 -43.65 28.97 9.88
N THR A 295 -43.34 27.68 9.82
CA THR A 295 -42.48 26.99 10.79
C THR A 295 -41.73 25.83 10.11
N GLU A 296 -40.96 26.13 9.06
CA GLU A 296 -39.88 25.24 8.67
C GLU A 296 -38.74 25.42 9.67
N VAL A 297 -38.59 24.43 10.55
CA VAL A 297 -37.34 24.24 11.28
C VAL A 297 -36.29 24.02 10.21
N ALA A 298 -35.47 25.04 9.91
CA ALA A 298 -34.34 24.88 9.02
C ALA A 298 -33.52 23.68 9.52
N GLN A 299 -33.60 22.56 8.80
CA GLN A 299 -32.67 21.45 9.01
C GLN A 299 -31.29 22.08 8.92
N GLN A 300 -30.56 22.09 10.04
CA GLN A 300 -29.17 22.51 10.05
C GLN A 300 -28.40 21.45 9.24
N ASN A 301 -28.41 21.57 7.92
CA ASN A 301 -27.59 20.76 7.05
C ASN A 301 -26.12 21.06 7.39
N ASN A 302 -25.36 20.04 7.78
CA ASN A 302 -23.92 20.13 8.02
C ASN A 302 -23.22 19.13 7.10
N PRO A 303 -22.87 19.53 5.86
CA PRO A 303 -22.37 18.60 4.84
C PRO A 303 -21.18 17.74 5.28
N LEU A 304 -20.34 18.24 6.20
CA LEU A 304 -19.18 17.49 6.70
C LEU A 304 -19.44 16.81 8.04
N PHE A 305 -20.17 17.46 8.95
CA PHE A 305 -20.42 16.90 10.29
C PHE A 305 -21.52 15.85 10.31
N ASP A 306 -22.49 15.90 9.40
CA ASP A 306 -23.55 14.90 9.32
C ASP A 306 -23.02 13.55 8.83
N LEU A 307 -21.91 13.55 8.07
CA LEU A 307 -21.18 12.33 7.65
C LEU A 307 -20.27 11.77 8.76
N MET A 308 -20.03 12.53 9.84
CA MET A 308 -19.06 12.15 10.87
C MET A 308 -19.71 11.26 11.92
N VAL A 309 -19.17 10.06 12.11
CA VAL A 309 -19.60 9.14 13.19
C VAL A 309 -19.14 9.65 14.56
N SER A 310 -17.86 10.05 14.65
CA SER A 310 -17.28 10.50 15.91
C SER A 310 -16.12 11.47 15.69
N PRO A 311 -16.00 12.54 16.50
CA PRO A 311 -14.80 13.38 16.49
C PRO A 311 -13.62 12.65 17.13
N GLY A 312 -12.42 12.95 16.67
CA GLY A 312 -11.19 12.40 17.24
C GLY A 312 -10.89 12.96 18.63
N PHE A 313 -10.23 12.15 19.48
CA PHE A 313 -9.88 12.53 20.84
C PHE A 313 -8.88 13.70 20.90
N GLN A 314 -9.02 14.58 21.89
CA GLN A 314 -8.10 15.70 22.11
C GLN A 314 -6.66 15.18 22.32
N GLY A 315 -5.70 15.73 21.57
CA GLY A 315 -4.31 15.29 21.59
C GLY A 315 -4.03 13.98 20.84
N GLY A 316 -5.07 13.29 20.35
CA GLY A 316 -4.96 12.09 19.53
C GLY A 316 -4.62 12.41 18.07
N PRO A 317 -4.10 11.41 17.31
CA PRO A 317 -3.73 11.57 15.90
C PRO A 317 -4.92 11.45 14.94
N VAL A 318 -6.00 10.78 15.37
CA VAL A 318 -7.26 10.67 14.62
C VAL A 318 -8.00 11.99 14.74
N LEU A 319 -8.41 12.57 13.62
CA LEU A 319 -9.16 13.82 13.56
C LEU A 319 -10.66 13.58 13.75
N ALA A 320 -11.18 12.55 13.07
CA ALA A 320 -12.57 12.15 13.06
C ALA A 320 -12.71 10.76 12.42
N THR A 321 -13.83 10.11 12.67
CA THR A 321 -14.21 8.80 12.13
C THR A 321 -15.45 8.96 11.25
N PHE A 322 -15.44 8.32 10.08
CA PHE A 322 -16.51 8.39 9.07
C PHE A 322 -16.91 6.99 8.62
N PRO A 323 -18.12 6.76 8.10
CA PRO A 323 -18.46 5.52 7.41
C PRO A 323 -17.55 5.32 6.19
N VAL A 324 -17.17 4.07 5.90
CA VAL A 324 -16.30 3.76 4.75
C VAL A 324 -16.94 4.23 3.42
N GLU A 325 -18.26 4.13 3.31
CA GLU A 325 -19.05 4.58 2.16
C GLU A 325 -18.94 6.09 1.88
N ASP A 326 -18.75 6.91 2.92
CA ASP A 326 -18.71 8.37 2.80
C ASP A 326 -17.29 8.93 2.58
N THR A 327 -16.25 8.09 2.68
CA THR A 327 -14.85 8.51 2.56
C THR A 327 -14.56 9.23 1.24
N ALA A 328 -15.20 8.83 0.15
CA ALA A 328 -15.07 9.48 -1.16
C ALA A 328 -15.61 10.91 -1.15
N GLN A 329 -16.81 11.11 -0.60
CA GLN A 329 -17.43 12.44 -0.49
C GLN A 329 -16.61 13.36 0.42
N VAL A 330 -16.15 12.85 1.57
CA VAL A 330 -15.28 13.60 2.48
C VAL A 330 -13.97 14.01 1.79
N ASN A 331 -13.36 13.10 1.02
CA ASN A 331 -12.15 13.41 0.25
C ASN A 331 -12.39 14.53 -0.76
N ASP A 332 -13.52 14.53 -1.44
CA ASP A 332 -13.84 15.54 -2.46
C ASP A 332 -14.03 16.91 -1.81
N TYR A 333 -14.75 16.98 -0.70
CA TYR A 333 -14.87 18.20 0.11
C TYR A 333 -13.51 18.73 0.58
N LEU A 334 -12.65 17.87 1.11
CA LEU A 334 -11.32 18.27 1.59
C LEU A 334 -10.35 18.69 0.47
N LYS A 335 -10.62 18.32 -0.79
CA LYS A 335 -9.84 18.72 -1.96
C LYS A 335 -10.32 20.02 -2.61
N MET A 336 -11.55 20.48 -2.31
CA MET A 336 -12.08 21.72 -2.86
C MET A 336 -11.16 22.90 -2.57
N SER A 337 -10.95 23.77 -3.57
CA SER A 337 -10.00 24.89 -3.46
C SER A 337 -10.38 25.87 -2.33
N GLN A 338 -11.68 26.11 -2.15
CA GLN A 338 -12.26 26.96 -1.14
C GLN A 338 -11.99 26.38 0.27
N VAL A 339 -12.21 25.08 0.45
CA VAL A 339 -11.92 24.38 1.70
C VAL A 339 -10.41 24.37 1.98
N ARG A 340 -9.58 23.99 1.00
CA ARG A 340 -8.11 23.96 1.17
C ARG A 340 -7.51 25.31 1.54
N SER A 341 -8.12 26.41 1.08
CA SER A 341 -7.65 27.77 1.39
C SER A 341 -7.77 28.16 2.86
N LEU A 342 -8.60 27.45 3.63
CA LEU A 342 -8.79 27.67 5.07
C LEU A 342 -7.61 27.18 5.93
N LEU A 343 -6.75 26.32 5.37
CA LEU A 343 -5.55 25.84 6.05
C LEU A 343 -4.50 26.96 6.13
N SER A 344 -4.15 27.37 7.35
CA SER A 344 -3.25 28.51 7.58
C SER A 344 -1.83 28.10 7.98
N GLY A 345 -0.85 28.96 7.75
CA GLY A 345 0.55 28.72 8.14
C GLY A 345 1.10 27.42 7.54
N ASP A 346 1.62 26.53 8.40
CA ASP A 346 2.14 25.23 7.98
C ASP A 346 1.04 24.21 7.64
N GLN A 347 -0.20 24.41 8.12
CA GLN A 347 -1.33 23.52 7.85
C GLN A 347 -1.68 23.46 6.36
N ARG A 348 -1.27 24.45 5.56
CA ARG A 348 -1.45 24.45 4.09
C ARG A 348 -0.87 23.20 3.41
N TYR A 349 0.11 22.55 4.04
CA TYR A 349 0.73 21.32 3.55
C TYR A 349 0.16 20.05 4.22
N ALA A 350 -0.92 20.17 5.01
CA ALA A 350 -1.57 19.01 5.60
C ALA A 350 -2.03 18.03 4.52
N LYS A 351 -1.64 16.76 4.68
CA LYS A 351 -2.06 15.67 3.79
C LYS A 351 -3.09 14.82 4.54
N PHE A 352 -4.34 14.90 4.12
CA PHE A 352 -5.42 14.08 4.68
C PHE A 352 -5.34 12.67 4.11
N VAL A 353 -5.33 11.68 4.99
CA VAL A 353 -5.20 10.26 4.66
C VAL A 353 -6.06 9.43 5.59
N TRP A 354 -6.44 8.25 5.12
CA TRP A 354 -7.27 7.32 5.87
C TRP A 354 -6.40 6.31 6.62
N GLY A 355 -6.89 5.90 7.79
CA GLY A 355 -6.35 4.78 8.55
C GLY A 355 -6.64 3.45 7.88
N LYS A 356 -5.87 2.43 8.24
CA LYS A 356 -6.20 1.05 7.94
C LYS A 356 -7.55 0.75 8.60
N THR A 357 -8.48 0.26 7.79
CA THR A 357 -9.76 -0.27 8.24
C THR A 357 -9.67 -1.79 8.25
N ASP A 358 -10.06 -2.41 9.36
CA ASP A 358 -10.17 -3.87 9.41
C ASP A 358 -11.34 -4.34 8.54
N GLU A 359 -11.27 -5.53 7.95
CA GLU A 359 -12.26 -6.02 6.97
C GLU A 359 -13.72 -5.99 7.48
N ASP A 360 -13.92 -6.12 8.79
CA ASP A 360 -15.24 -6.13 9.44
C ASP A 360 -15.67 -4.72 9.93
N SER A 361 -14.83 -3.69 9.72
CA SER A 361 -15.11 -2.33 10.18
C SER A 361 -15.82 -1.52 9.09
N GLU A 362 -17.02 -1.04 9.43
CA GLU A 362 -17.81 -0.14 8.57
C GLU A 362 -17.36 1.32 8.64
N VAL A 363 -16.36 1.62 9.48
CA VAL A 363 -15.85 2.97 9.70
C VAL A 363 -14.36 3.09 9.39
N ALA A 364 -13.95 4.28 8.96
CA ALA A 364 -12.57 4.65 8.67
C ALA A 364 -12.16 5.88 9.49
N GLU A 365 -10.93 5.85 9.99
CA GLU A 365 -10.33 6.95 10.74
C GLU A 365 -9.62 7.92 9.80
N LEU A 366 -9.87 9.23 9.96
CA LEU A 366 -9.22 10.29 9.20
C LEU A 366 -8.03 10.85 9.97
N TYR A 367 -6.88 10.91 9.32
CA TYR A 367 -5.64 11.50 9.83
C TYR A 367 -5.22 12.71 8.99
N ALA A 368 -4.43 13.62 9.57
CA ALA A 368 -3.68 14.61 8.80
C ALA A 368 -2.19 14.53 9.07
N LEU A 369 -1.43 14.21 8.03
CA LEU A 369 0.03 14.17 8.07
C LEU A 369 0.58 15.59 7.86
N LYS A 370 1.63 15.94 8.61
CA LYS A 370 2.37 17.20 8.47
C LYS A 370 3.27 17.12 7.24
N GLY A 371 2.76 17.63 6.11
CA GLY A 371 3.50 17.68 4.86
C GLY A 371 4.47 18.86 4.75
N ASN A 372 5.19 18.91 3.63
CA ASN A 372 6.07 20.00 3.25
C ASN A 372 5.72 20.51 1.84
N ARG A 373 6.48 21.49 1.32
CA ARG A 373 6.24 22.08 -0.01
C ARG A 373 6.33 21.07 -1.16
N GLN A 374 7.10 20.00 -0.95
CA GLN A 374 7.34 18.93 -1.90
C GLN A 374 6.36 17.77 -1.70
N ASN A 375 5.58 17.77 -0.61
CA ASN A 375 4.72 16.68 -0.19
C ASN A 375 5.49 15.35 -0.02
N GLU A 376 6.74 15.43 0.46
CA GLU A 376 7.62 14.28 0.68
C GLU A 376 7.67 13.88 2.16
N PRO A 377 7.75 12.58 2.47
CA PRO A 377 7.87 12.13 3.85
C PRO A 377 9.21 12.56 4.46
N PRO A 378 9.24 12.95 5.75
CA PRO A 378 10.49 13.17 6.48
C PRO A 378 11.46 11.98 6.43
N LEU A 379 10.93 10.76 6.46
CA LEU A 379 11.70 9.52 6.40
C LEU A 379 10.95 8.44 5.62
N SER A 380 11.68 7.71 4.76
CA SER A 380 11.15 6.58 3.99
C SER A 380 11.76 5.25 4.41
N GLY A 381 11.10 4.14 4.06
CA GLY A 381 11.52 2.77 4.36
C GLY A 381 12.88 2.37 3.79
N SER A 382 13.42 3.08 2.80
CA SER A 382 14.74 2.82 2.21
C SER A 382 15.90 2.84 3.21
N VAL A 383 15.69 3.45 4.39
CA VAL A 383 16.70 3.50 5.45
C VAL A 383 16.70 2.26 6.35
N ILE A 384 15.67 1.42 6.24
CA ILE A 384 15.52 0.20 7.02
C ILE A 384 16.46 -0.84 6.46
N THR A 385 17.22 -1.45 7.35
CA THR A 385 18.19 -2.50 7.03
C THR A 385 17.73 -3.88 7.49
N ASP A 386 16.82 -3.93 8.46
CA ASP A 386 16.24 -5.17 8.98
C ASP A 386 14.89 -4.87 9.65
N ALA A 387 13.97 -5.82 9.55
CA ALA A 387 12.66 -5.75 10.20
C ALA A 387 12.14 -7.15 10.52
N MET A 388 11.57 -7.31 11.71
CA MET A 388 11.04 -8.59 12.18
C MET A 388 9.79 -8.39 13.01
N GLN A 389 8.79 -9.25 12.81
CA GLN A 389 7.66 -9.35 13.71
C GLN A 389 8.13 -9.85 15.07
N THR A 390 7.69 -9.16 16.12
CA THR A 390 7.98 -9.44 17.53
C THR A 390 6.72 -9.22 18.37
N TYR A 391 6.86 -9.34 19.69
CA TYR A 391 5.85 -8.93 20.64
C TYR A 391 6.39 -7.77 21.49
N ASP A 392 5.53 -6.80 21.79
CA ASP A 392 5.83 -5.73 22.72
C ASP A 392 5.92 -6.24 24.17
N GLN A 393 6.27 -5.36 25.11
CA GLN A 393 6.42 -5.71 26.53
C GLN A 393 5.14 -6.24 27.19
N VAL A 394 3.97 -6.00 26.58
CA VAL A 394 2.65 -6.41 27.07
C VAL A 394 2.13 -7.65 26.31
N GLY A 395 2.93 -8.18 25.38
CA GLY A 395 2.59 -9.37 24.58
C GLY A 395 1.72 -9.08 23.36
N ARG A 396 1.57 -7.82 22.94
CA ARG A 396 0.87 -7.46 21.69
C ARG A 396 1.83 -7.56 20.50
N VAL A 397 1.30 -7.81 19.31
CA VAL A 397 2.10 -7.90 18.10
C VAL A 397 2.76 -6.54 17.80
N ALA A 398 4.04 -6.57 17.50
CA ALA A 398 4.83 -5.40 17.10
C ALA A 398 5.78 -5.76 15.95
N VAL A 399 6.32 -4.75 15.27
CA VAL A 399 7.36 -4.95 14.26
C VAL A 399 8.61 -4.20 14.67
N SER A 400 9.65 -4.94 15.01
CA SER A 400 10.97 -4.38 15.27
C SER A 400 11.61 -3.93 13.96
N MET A 401 12.31 -2.80 13.99
CA MET A 401 13.02 -2.23 12.86
C MET A 401 14.42 -1.78 13.26
N GLN A 402 15.37 -2.01 12.36
CA GLN A 402 16.71 -1.47 12.43
C GLN A 402 16.96 -0.57 11.21
N MET A 403 17.47 0.63 11.46
CA MET A 403 17.82 1.60 10.42
C MET A 403 19.34 1.69 10.22
N ASN A 404 19.73 2.16 9.04
CA ASN A 404 21.11 2.58 8.77
C ASN A 404 21.45 3.90 9.50
N GLY A 405 22.72 4.28 9.51
CA GLY A 405 23.18 5.45 10.27
C GLY A 405 22.60 6.80 9.84
N LYS A 406 22.19 6.97 8.58
CA LYS A 406 21.51 8.19 8.11
C LYS A 406 20.07 8.22 8.61
N GLY A 407 19.34 7.11 8.46
CA GLY A 407 17.97 6.97 8.94
C GLY A 407 17.87 7.14 10.45
N ALA A 408 18.82 6.56 11.20
CA ALA A 408 18.88 6.67 12.66
C ALA A 408 18.89 8.11 13.17
N LYS A 409 19.63 9.02 12.50
CA LYS A 409 19.70 10.43 12.88
C LYS A 409 18.39 11.17 12.62
N ILE A 410 17.81 10.98 11.44
CA ILE A 410 16.51 11.59 11.09
C ILE A 410 15.43 11.08 12.04
N TRP A 411 15.45 9.79 12.35
CA TRP A 411 14.51 9.18 13.30
C TRP A 411 14.67 9.71 14.72
N GLU A 412 15.91 9.92 15.19
CA GLU A 412 16.19 10.55 16.49
C GLU A 412 15.60 11.97 16.55
N GLU A 413 15.76 12.77 15.49
CA GLU A 413 15.17 14.11 15.39
C GLU A 413 13.63 14.06 15.40
N MET A 414 13.03 13.16 14.61
CA MET A 414 11.57 13.00 14.55
C MET A 414 10.99 12.57 15.90
N THR A 415 11.58 11.56 16.53
CA THR A 415 11.12 11.06 17.83
C THR A 415 11.32 12.08 18.94
N GLY A 416 12.41 12.86 18.90
CA GLY A 416 12.63 13.99 19.80
C GLY A 416 11.54 15.05 19.67
N PHE A 417 11.26 15.49 18.43
CA PHE A 417 10.19 16.44 18.17
C PHE A 417 8.83 15.92 18.64
N ALA A 418 8.50 14.66 18.35
CA ALA A 418 7.23 14.06 18.75
C ALA A 418 7.08 13.98 20.27
N SER A 419 8.16 13.59 20.97
CA SER A 419 8.16 13.53 22.43
C SER A 419 8.02 14.90 23.10
N GLU A 420 8.70 15.92 22.58
CA GLU A 420 8.62 17.29 23.12
C GLU A 420 7.23 17.91 22.93
N ASN A 421 6.59 17.62 21.79
CA ASN A 421 5.29 18.19 21.43
C ASN A 421 4.10 17.30 21.82
N GLN A 422 4.36 16.19 22.50
CA GLN A 422 3.38 15.17 22.87
C GLN A 422 2.52 14.75 21.67
N SER A 423 3.18 14.43 20.55
CA SER A 423 2.54 14.04 19.30
C SER A 423 2.98 12.64 18.86
N GLN A 424 2.36 12.19 17.77
CA GLN A 424 2.52 10.87 17.20
C GLN A 424 3.32 10.91 15.90
N ILE A 425 3.93 9.78 15.56
CA ILE A 425 4.53 9.55 14.25
C ILE A 425 3.66 8.51 13.54
N ALA A 426 3.04 8.91 12.43
CA ALA A 426 2.30 7.98 11.58
C ALA A 426 3.26 7.13 10.75
N ILE A 427 2.97 5.85 10.73
CA ILE A 427 3.58 4.85 9.87
C ILE A 427 2.58 4.59 8.75
N VAL A 428 2.97 4.99 7.55
CA VAL A 428 2.11 5.05 6.38
C VAL A 428 2.63 4.08 5.34
N LEU A 429 1.73 3.29 4.78
CA LEU A 429 2.01 2.41 3.65
C LEU A 429 1.00 2.71 2.56
N ASP A 430 1.48 3.11 1.38
CA ASP A 430 0.64 3.41 0.22
C ASP A 430 -0.51 4.40 0.51
N ASN A 431 -0.22 5.45 1.27
CA ASN A 431 -1.16 6.48 1.74
C ASN A 431 -2.22 6.00 2.76
N ILE A 432 -2.05 4.81 3.34
CA ILE A 432 -2.89 4.30 4.43
C ILE A 432 -2.07 4.34 5.73
N VAL A 433 -2.63 4.94 6.78
CA VAL A 433 -2.00 4.97 8.11
C VAL A 433 -2.23 3.62 8.78
N TYR A 434 -1.16 2.85 8.99
CA TYR A 434 -1.22 1.56 9.68
C TYR A 434 -1.21 1.73 11.19
N SER A 435 -0.40 2.66 11.68
CA SER A 435 -0.41 3.06 13.07
C SER A 435 0.16 4.46 13.25
N ALA A 436 -0.23 5.12 14.35
CA ALA A 436 0.31 6.41 14.75
C ALA A 436 0.66 6.40 16.25
N PRO A 437 1.67 5.63 16.67
CA PRO A 437 2.06 5.55 18.07
C PRO A 437 2.58 6.90 18.60
N GLY A 438 2.29 7.18 19.87
CA GLY A 438 2.89 8.29 20.59
C GLY A 438 4.34 7.98 20.99
N VAL A 439 5.19 9.01 21.02
CA VAL A 439 6.57 8.89 21.50
C VAL A 439 6.65 9.45 22.91
N SER A 440 6.90 8.59 23.90
CA SER A 440 6.91 8.98 25.33
C SER A 440 8.29 8.95 25.98
N SER A 441 9.29 8.35 25.34
CA SER A 441 10.62 8.08 25.91
C SER A 441 11.71 9.09 25.51
N GLY A 442 11.36 10.18 24.81
CA GLY A 442 12.34 11.11 24.24
C GLY A 442 12.92 10.65 22.89
N PRO A 443 13.97 11.33 22.40
CA PRO A 443 14.67 10.98 21.16
C PRO A 443 15.21 9.54 21.19
N ILE A 444 14.95 8.78 20.14
CA ILE A 444 15.42 7.39 20.00
C ILE A 444 16.70 7.37 19.15
N ALA A 445 17.85 7.38 19.83
CA ALA A 445 19.15 7.28 19.19
C ALA A 445 19.48 5.83 18.76
N GLY A 446 20.30 5.68 17.71
CA GLY A 446 20.85 4.37 17.28
C GLY A 446 19.96 3.57 16.31
N GLY A 447 18.80 4.10 15.92
CA GLY A 447 18.01 3.57 14.79
C GLY A 447 17.31 2.24 15.03
N ARG A 448 17.12 1.84 16.30
CA ARG A 448 16.30 0.69 16.69
C ARG A 448 14.96 1.18 17.19
N SER A 449 13.87 0.68 16.61
CA SER A 449 12.52 1.06 17.03
C SER A 449 11.54 -0.08 16.81
N GLU A 450 10.37 0.03 17.43
CA GLU A 450 9.28 -0.93 17.30
C GLU A 450 8.03 -0.20 16.84
N ILE A 451 7.43 -0.68 15.76
CA ILE A 451 6.10 -0.29 15.32
C ILE A 451 5.10 -1.05 16.18
N THR A 452 4.32 -0.31 16.96
CA THR A 452 3.21 -0.85 17.75
C THR A 452 1.88 -0.41 17.13
N GLY A 453 0.85 -1.21 17.35
CA GLY A 453 -0.49 -1.05 16.80
C GLY A 453 -1.34 -2.29 17.05
N ASP A 454 -2.60 -2.24 16.63
CA ASP A 454 -3.51 -3.38 16.71
C ASP A 454 -3.30 -4.30 15.50
N PHE A 455 -2.11 -4.91 15.44
CA PHE A 455 -1.77 -5.88 14.39
C PHE A 455 -2.16 -7.29 14.81
N SER A 456 -2.69 -8.07 13.86
CA SER A 456 -2.62 -9.52 13.91
C SER A 456 -1.18 -10.01 13.67
N ILE A 457 -0.87 -11.24 14.05
CA ILE A 457 0.46 -11.84 13.84
C ILE A 457 0.83 -11.82 12.35
N THR A 458 -0.11 -12.19 11.49
CA THR A 458 0.04 -12.20 10.04
C THR A 458 0.29 -10.81 9.48
N GLU A 459 -0.39 -9.78 9.98
CA GLU A 459 -0.15 -8.40 9.55
C GLU A 459 1.21 -7.88 9.99
N GLY A 460 1.65 -8.24 11.21
CA GLY A 460 2.99 -7.91 11.68
C GLY A 460 4.08 -8.56 10.81
N GLN A 461 3.86 -9.80 10.39
CA GLN A 461 4.75 -10.51 9.46
C GLN A 461 4.73 -9.88 8.07
N ASP A 462 3.55 -9.61 7.52
CA ASP A 462 3.40 -9.01 6.19
C ASP A 462 4.03 -7.61 6.16
N LEU A 463 3.85 -6.81 7.21
CA LEU A 463 4.51 -5.53 7.37
C LEU A 463 6.03 -5.71 7.42
N ALA A 464 6.56 -6.56 8.31
CA ALA A 464 8.01 -6.81 8.41
C ALA A 464 8.64 -7.34 7.11
N ASN A 465 7.87 -8.07 6.28
CA ASN A 465 8.32 -8.59 5.00
C ASN A 465 8.38 -7.53 3.90
N VAL A 466 7.52 -6.52 4.02
CA VAL A 466 7.42 -5.37 3.13
C VAL A 466 8.54 -4.35 3.38
N LEU A 467 9.03 -4.26 4.62
CA LEU A 467 10.17 -3.44 5.04
C LEU A 467 11.51 -4.07 4.63
#